data_AF-A0AAV6BKN6-F1
#
_entry.id   AF-A0AAV6BKN6-F1
#
_cell.length_a   1.000
_cell.length_b   1.000
_cell.length_c   1.000
_cell.angle_alpha   90.00
_cell.angle_beta   90.00
_cell.angle_gamma   90.00
#
_symmetry.space_group_name_H-M   'P 1'
#
loop_
_entity.id
_entity.type
_entity.pdbx_description
1 polymer ?
#
loop_
_entity_poly.entity_id
_entity_poly.type
_entity_poly.pdbx_seq_one_letter_code
_entity_poly.pdbx_strand_id
1 'polypeptide(L)'
;MLAATVSAQEKPSGQVSLESKSIAAGVGVNWGDGKLLYQGKEYPFSISGLSVVDVGISKVTATGDVYNLKKVSDFSGNYVAAQGGAAVGGGGGGVSMRNQHGVVMNLTGTGTGVKLALGAKGVDVKLKK
;
A
#
# COMPACT_ATOMS: atom_id res chain seq x y z
N MET A 1 34.49 -2.49 -19.54
CA MET A 1 33.73 -1.93 -18.40
C MET A 1 32.25 -2.21 -18.66
N LEU A 2 31.64 -3.10 -17.87
CA LEU A 2 30.24 -3.51 -18.04
C LEU A 2 29.30 -2.38 -17.61
N ALA A 3 28.41 -2.00 -18.52
CA ALA A 3 27.32 -1.06 -18.27
C ALA A 3 26.29 -1.70 -17.33
N ALA A 4 26.24 -1.22 -16.09
CA ALA A 4 25.05 -1.34 -15.26
C ALA A 4 24.33 0.00 -15.33
N THR A 5 23.53 0.19 -16.38
CA THR A 5 22.40 1.13 -16.33
C THR A 5 21.44 0.56 -15.29
N VAL A 6 21.67 0.90 -14.03
CA VAL A 6 20.68 0.70 -12.98
C VAL A 6 19.48 1.52 -13.46
N SER A 7 18.46 0.81 -13.93
CA SER A 7 17.15 1.33 -14.28
C SER A 7 16.82 2.45 -13.32
N ALA A 8 16.40 3.61 -13.84
CA ALA A 8 15.95 4.73 -13.03
C ALA A 8 14.85 4.22 -12.08
N GLN A 9 15.25 3.74 -10.91
CA GLN A 9 14.37 3.34 -9.86
C GLN A 9 13.87 4.67 -9.35
N GLU A 10 12.75 5.11 -9.90
CA GLU A 10 12.10 6.37 -9.54
C GLU A 10 12.19 6.47 -8.02
N LYS A 11 12.90 7.47 -7.52
CA LYS A 11 13.11 7.60 -6.08
C LYS A 11 11.71 7.67 -5.45
N PRO A 12 11.36 6.79 -4.50
CA PRO A 12 10.06 6.87 -3.86
C PRO A 12 9.92 8.27 -3.26
N SER A 13 8.81 8.91 -3.58
CA SER A 13 8.44 10.22 -3.05
C SER A 13 8.16 10.14 -1.55
N GLY A 14 7.71 8.98 -1.07
CA GLY A 14 7.52 8.69 0.34
C GLY A 14 7.43 7.19 0.62
N GLN A 15 7.35 6.83 1.89
CA GLN A 15 7.15 5.45 2.35
C GLN A 15 5.90 5.37 3.21
N VAL A 16 5.20 4.25 3.16
CA VAL A 16 4.03 3.98 3.98
C VAL A 16 4.24 2.74 4.83
N SER A 17 3.73 2.81 6.05
CA SER A 17 3.62 1.66 6.95
C SER A 17 2.18 1.55 7.44
N LEU A 18 1.66 0.33 7.40
CA LEU A 18 0.29 -0.02 7.71
C LEU A 18 0.29 -1.10 8.77
N GLU A 19 -0.60 -0.94 9.74
CA GLU A 19 -0.84 -1.94 10.75
C GLU A 19 -2.34 -2.13 10.92
N SER A 20 -2.80 -3.37 10.77
CA SER A 20 -4.18 -3.74 11.08
C SER A 20 -4.20 -4.90 12.08
N LYS A 21 -4.95 -4.71 13.17
CA LYS A 21 -5.25 -5.77 14.13
C LYS A 21 -6.38 -6.61 13.57
N SER A 22 -6.10 -7.87 13.25
CA SER A 22 -7.12 -8.79 12.74
C SER A 22 -7.99 -9.25 13.90
N ILE A 23 -9.22 -8.75 13.95
CA ILE A 23 -10.17 -9.11 15.00
C ILE A 23 -10.92 -10.38 14.55
N ALA A 24 -10.42 -11.52 15.06
CA ALA A 24 -11.06 -12.84 15.04
C ALA A 24 -11.24 -13.53 13.66
N ALA A 25 -11.12 -14.86 13.69
CA ALA A 25 -11.39 -15.75 12.57
C ALA A 25 -12.81 -15.53 12.03
N GLY A 26 -12.95 -15.18 10.75
CA GLY A 26 -14.23 -15.15 10.03
C GLY A 26 -14.82 -13.77 9.73
N VAL A 27 -14.19 -12.66 10.15
CA VAL A 27 -14.62 -11.30 9.79
C VAL A 27 -13.56 -10.66 8.91
N GLY A 28 -13.82 -10.64 7.60
CA GLY A 28 -12.91 -10.14 6.57
C GLY A 28 -12.33 -8.78 6.94
N VAL A 29 -11.00 -8.72 7.08
CA VAL A 29 -10.32 -7.48 7.43
C VAL A 29 -10.58 -6.49 6.30
N ASN A 30 -11.28 -5.41 6.62
CA ASN A 30 -11.43 -4.26 5.75
C ASN A 30 -10.67 -3.15 6.49
N TRP A 31 -9.33 -3.17 6.32
CA TRP A 31 -8.38 -2.06 6.54
C TRP A 31 -8.23 -1.42 7.96
N GLY A 32 -7.31 -0.45 8.10
CA GLY A 32 -6.90 0.15 9.37
C GLY A 32 -6.15 1.48 9.24
N ASP A 33 -5.21 1.72 10.15
CA ASP A 33 -4.42 2.95 10.20
C ASP A 33 -3.00 2.76 9.66
N GLY A 34 -2.44 3.84 9.16
CA GLY A 34 -1.09 3.89 8.63
C GLY A 34 -0.39 5.21 8.85
N LYS A 35 0.88 5.24 8.48
CA LYS A 35 1.73 6.42 8.50
C LYS A 35 2.43 6.57 7.16
N LEU A 36 2.35 7.77 6.59
CA LEU A 36 3.10 8.17 5.42
C LEU A 36 4.29 8.99 5.88
N LEU A 37 5.49 8.54 5.56
CA LEU A 37 6.71 9.33 5.65
C LEU A 37 6.92 10.07 4.33
N TYR A 38 6.73 11.38 4.34
CA TYR A 38 6.92 12.25 3.17
C TYR A 38 7.80 13.44 3.55
N GLN A 39 8.90 13.65 2.82
CA GLN A 39 9.86 14.74 3.07
C GLN A 39 10.34 14.83 4.54
N GLY A 40 10.54 13.68 5.20
CA GLY A 40 10.99 13.61 6.59
C GLY A 40 9.91 13.91 7.64
N LYS A 41 8.64 14.04 7.24
CA LYS A 41 7.49 14.21 8.13
C LYS A 41 6.59 12.98 8.09
N GLU A 42 6.14 12.54 9.26
CA GLU A 42 5.12 11.49 9.37
C GLU A 42 3.72 12.09 9.30
N TYR A 43 2.88 11.52 8.44
CA TYR A 43 1.48 11.88 8.27
C TYR A 43 0.61 10.67 8.57
N PRO A 44 -0.16 10.67 9.67
CA PRO A 44 -1.09 9.59 9.95
C PRO A 44 -2.21 9.57 8.91
N PHE A 45 -2.66 8.38 8.52
CA PHE A 45 -3.76 8.20 7.58
C PHE A 45 -4.59 6.97 7.92
N SER A 46 -5.84 6.96 7.48
CA SER A 46 -6.69 5.78 7.44
C SER A 46 -6.76 5.25 6.02
N ILE A 47 -6.63 3.95 5.85
CA ILE A 47 -6.81 3.25 4.58
C ILE A 47 -8.15 2.54 4.60
N SER A 48 -8.78 2.35 3.45
CA SER A 48 -10.16 1.87 3.34
C SER A 48 -10.49 1.12 2.05
N GLY A 49 -10.30 -0.19 1.99
CA GLY A 49 -10.75 -1.05 0.88
C GLY A 49 -9.88 -2.28 0.66
N LEU A 50 -8.91 -2.48 1.56
CA LEU A 50 -7.90 -3.51 1.46
C LEU A 50 -8.30 -4.69 2.33
N SER A 51 -8.22 -5.89 1.75
CA SER A 51 -8.56 -7.15 2.39
C SER A 51 -7.39 -8.11 2.44
N VAL A 52 -7.43 -9.03 3.40
CA VAL A 52 -6.43 -10.09 3.59
C VAL A 52 -7.12 -11.42 3.37
N VAL A 53 -6.52 -12.27 2.54
CA VAL A 53 -7.14 -13.55 2.12
C VAL A 53 -6.78 -14.70 3.07
N ASP A 54 -5.74 -14.54 3.89
CA ASP A 54 -5.21 -15.60 4.74
C ASP A 54 -5.87 -15.68 6.13
N VAL A 55 -6.11 -16.92 6.56
CA VAL A 55 -6.83 -17.29 7.79
C VAL A 55 -5.84 -17.56 8.93
N GLY A 56 -6.13 -17.06 10.14
CA GLY A 56 -5.37 -17.40 11.36
C GLY A 56 -4.30 -16.38 11.78
N ILE A 57 -4.22 -15.24 11.10
CA ILE A 57 -3.26 -14.18 11.42
C ILE A 57 -3.92 -13.20 12.41
N SER A 58 -3.29 -12.97 13.58
CA SER A 58 -3.81 -12.04 14.59
C SER A 58 -3.46 -10.57 14.31
N LYS A 59 -2.42 -10.34 13.51
CA LYS A 59 -1.90 -9.01 13.17
C LYS A 59 -1.34 -9.01 11.75
N VAL A 60 -1.79 -8.06 10.94
CA VAL A 60 -1.29 -7.89 9.57
C VAL A 60 -0.56 -6.56 9.47
N THR A 61 0.67 -6.62 8.99
CA THR A 61 1.49 -5.44 8.70
C THR A 61 1.85 -5.41 7.23
N ALA A 62 1.81 -4.21 6.65
CA ALA A 62 2.21 -3.97 5.28
C ALA A 62 3.06 -2.71 5.21
N THR A 63 4.06 -2.73 4.35
CA THR A 63 4.92 -1.58 4.08
C THR A 63 4.96 -1.34 2.58
N GLY A 64 5.28 -0.12 2.19
CA GLY A 64 5.28 0.21 0.78
C GLY A 64 5.93 1.53 0.42
N ASP A 65 6.17 1.66 -0.87
CA ASP A 65 6.74 2.86 -1.48
C ASP A 65 5.64 3.64 -2.22
N VAL A 66 5.73 4.96 -2.13
CA VAL A 66 4.83 5.90 -2.79
C VAL A 66 5.61 6.68 -3.84
N TYR A 67 5.07 6.73 -5.06
CA TYR A 67 5.67 7.40 -6.21
C TYR A 67 4.75 8.48 -6.75
N ASN A 68 5.35 9.46 -7.43
CA ASN A 68 4.65 10.60 -8.05
C ASN A 68 3.84 11.45 -7.05
N LEU A 69 4.21 11.44 -5.76
CA LEU A 69 3.58 12.29 -4.74
C LEU A 69 4.29 13.65 -4.71
N LYS A 70 3.61 14.69 -5.21
CA LYS A 70 4.14 16.06 -5.26
C LYS A 70 3.66 16.91 -4.09
N LYS A 71 2.43 16.69 -3.63
CA LYS A 71 1.83 17.37 -2.47
C LYS A 71 1.23 16.33 -1.56
N VAL A 72 1.37 16.51 -0.24
CA VAL A 72 0.81 15.57 0.73
C VAL A 72 -0.71 15.41 0.56
N SER A 73 -1.44 16.46 0.20
CA SER A 73 -2.88 16.40 -0.07
C SER A 73 -3.27 15.45 -1.21
N ASP A 74 -2.39 15.28 -2.21
CA ASP A 74 -2.61 14.37 -3.34
C ASP A 74 -2.53 12.90 -2.92
N PHE A 75 -2.03 12.61 -1.71
CA PHE A 75 -2.00 11.27 -1.14
C PHE A 75 -3.41 10.74 -0.84
N SER A 76 -4.32 11.61 -0.41
CA SER A 76 -5.70 11.21 -0.13
C SER A 76 -6.46 10.95 -1.43
N GLY A 77 -7.27 9.89 -1.46
CA GLY A 77 -8.09 9.55 -2.63
C GLY A 77 -8.39 8.06 -2.74
N ASN A 78 -9.16 7.70 -3.76
CA ASN A 78 -9.42 6.29 -4.09
C ASN A 78 -8.30 5.73 -4.98
N TYR A 79 -7.65 4.68 -4.49
CA TYR A 79 -6.62 3.92 -5.18
C TYR A 79 -7.23 2.68 -5.83
N VAL A 80 -6.99 2.51 -7.12
CA VAL A 80 -7.42 1.32 -7.88
C VAL A 80 -6.21 0.54 -8.36
N ALA A 81 -6.39 -0.72 -8.73
CA ALA A 81 -5.30 -1.52 -9.29
C ALA A 81 -4.60 -0.76 -10.43
N ALA A 82 -3.28 -0.63 -10.35
CA ALA A 82 -2.51 -0.08 -11.47
C ALA A 82 -2.63 -1.03 -12.68
N GLN A 83 -2.76 -0.46 -13.90
CA GLN A 83 -2.76 -1.24 -15.15
C GLN A 83 -1.48 -2.10 -15.19
N GLY A 84 -1.62 -3.43 -15.12
CA GLY A 84 -0.47 -4.34 -15.05
C GLY A 84 -0.60 -5.50 -14.05
N GLY A 85 -1.65 -5.51 -13.21
CA GLY A 85 -1.98 -6.68 -12.38
C GLY A 85 -1.46 -6.57 -10.96
N ALA A 86 -2.26 -7.08 -10.03
CA ALA A 86 -2.13 -6.97 -8.58
C ALA A 86 -0.94 -7.73 -7.96
N ALA A 87 0.21 -7.80 -8.64
CA ALA A 87 1.39 -8.51 -8.17
C ALA A 87 2.65 -7.68 -8.38
N VAL A 88 3.04 -6.95 -7.34
CA VAL A 88 4.37 -6.31 -7.28
C VAL A 88 5.37 -7.44 -7.00
N GLY A 89 5.96 -8.01 -8.05
CA GLY A 89 6.96 -9.08 -7.92
C GLY A 89 6.36 -10.48 -7.77
N GLY A 90 6.24 -11.21 -8.89
CA GLY A 90 6.44 -12.66 -8.98
C GLY A 90 5.59 -13.63 -8.14
N GLY A 91 4.64 -13.18 -7.32
CA GLY A 91 3.74 -14.06 -6.53
C GLY A 91 3.68 -13.83 -5.02
N GLY A 92 4.33 -12.79 -4.47
CA GLY A 92 4.47 -12.60 -3.02
C GLY A 92 3.66 -11.44 -2.42
N GLY A 93 2.34 -11.55 -2.34
CA GLY A 93 1.53 -10.76 -1.37
C GLY A 93 1.53 -9.23 -1.47
N GLY A 94 2.06 -8.64 -2.56
CA GLY A 94 2.11 -7.19 -2.76
C GLY A 94 1.16 -6.68 -3.85
N VAL A 95 0.58 -5.50 -3.64
CA VAL A 95 -0.37 -4.83 -4.55
C VAL A 95 0.15 -3.45 -4.98
N SER A 96 0.09 -3.18 -6.29
CA SER A 96 0.34 -1.85 -6.86
C SER A 96 -0.99 -1.16 -7.15
N MET A 97 -1.13 0.07 -6.68
CA MET A 97 -2.35 0.84 -6.81
C MET A 97 -2.06 2.27 -7.24
N ARG A 98 -2.98 2.89 -7.96
CA ARG A 98 -2.87 4.29 -8.39
C ARG A 98 -4.14 5.05 -8.07
N ASN A 99 -4.00 6.25 -7.54
CA ASN A 99 -5.14 7.14 -7.30
C ASN A 99 -5.42 8.07 -8.50
N GLN A 100 -6.50 8.83 -8.38
CA GLN A 100 -6.93 9.81 -9.39
C GLN A 100 -5.96 11.00 -9.58
N HIS A 101 -5.07 11.26 -8.62
CA HIS A 101 -4.00 12.26 -8.73
C HIS A 101 -2.74 11.71 -9.43
N GLY A 102 -2.74 10.43 -9.83
CA GLY A 102 -1.59 9.76 -10.43
C GLY A 102 -0.53 9.32 -9.42
N VAL A 103 -0.81 9.40 -8.12
CA VAL A 103 0.06 8.85 -7.07
C VAL A 103 -0.02 7.34 -7.11
N VAL A 104 1.13 6.69 -7.16
CA VAL A 104 1.25 5.23 -7.19
C VAL A 104 1.74 4.75 -5.83
N MET A 105 1.09 3.73 -5.28
CA MET A 105 1.44 3.10 -4.02
C MET A 105 1.65 1.61 -4.25
N ASN A 106 2.85 1.13 -3.90
CA ASN A 106 3.20 -0.29 -3.94
C ASN A 106 3.27 -0.81 -2.51
N LEU A 107 2.28 -1.61 -2.11
CA LEU A 107 2.23 -2.21 -0.78
C LEU A 107 2.67 -3.66 -0.84
N THR A 108 3.41 -4.12 0.17
CA THR A 108 3.81 -5.52 0.35
C THR A 108 3.47 -5.95 1.78
N GLY A 109 2.78 -7.09 1.92
CA GLY A 109 2.56 -7.71 3.21
C GLY A 109 3.87 -8.25 3.78
N THR A 110 4.24 -7.84 5.00
CA THR A 110 5.52 -8.26 5.62
C THR A 110 5.42 -9.55 6.45
N GLY A 111 4.21 -10.10 6.60
CA GLY A 111 3.98 -11.34 7.36
C GLY A 111 4.06 -12.58 6.49
N THR A 112 4.58 -13.68 7.04
CA THR A 112 4.56 -15.00 6.38
C THR A 112 3.12 -15.39 6.07
N GLY A 113 2.84 -15.64 4.78
CA GLY A 113 1.49 -15.98 4.34
C GLY A 113 0.52 -14.81 4.37
N VAL A 114 0.96 -13.55 4.30
CA VAL A 114 0.04 -12.41 4.10
C VAL A 114 -0.16 -12.18 2.61
N LYS A 115 -1.37 -12.40 2.10
CA LYS A 115 -1.78 -11.96 0.76
C LYS A 115 -2.74 -10.79 0.84
N LEU A 116 -2.31 -9.65 0.31
CA LEU A 116 -3.11 -8.45 0.18
C LEU A 116 -4.01 -8.54 -1.07
N ALA A 117 -5.27 -8.17 -0.91
CA ALA A 117 -6.24 -8.10 -1.98
C ALA A 117 -6.96 -6.74 -1.99
N LEU A 118 -7.21 -6.25 -3.18
CA LEU A 118 -7.96 -5.01 -3.44
C LEU A 118 -9.46 -5.29 -3.45
N GLY A 119 -10.24 -4.47 -2.75
CA GLY A 119 -11.70 -4.49 -2.86
C GLY A 119 -12.17 -4.08 -4.26
N ALA A 120 -13.36 -4.57 -4.66
CA ALA A 120 -13.91 -4.35 -6.00
C ALA A 120 -14.10 -2.87 -6.39
N LYS A 121 -14.22 -1.97 -5.40
CA LYS A 121 -14.36 -0.51 -5.60
C LYS A 121 -13.04 0.27 -5.50
N GLY A 122 -11.93 -0.43 -5.24
CA GLY A 122 -10.64 0.17 -4.89
C GLY A 122 -10.47 0.37 -3.39
N VAL A 123 -9.49 1.20 -3.04
CA VAL A 123 -9.03 1.49 -1.68
C VAL A 123 -9.02 2.99 -1.45
N ASP A 124 -9.94 3.48 -0.64
CA ASP A 124 -10.01 4.86 -0.16
C ASP A 124 -8.90 5.13 0.86
N VAL A 125 -8.13 6.20 0.67
CA VAL A 125 -7.06 6.61 1.59
C VAL A 125 -7.31 8.04 2.01
N LYS A 126 -7.25 8.32 3.31
CA LYS A 126 -7.50 9.64 3.88
C LYS A 126 -6.46 9.97 4.94
N LEU A 127 -5.79 11.12 4.77
CA LEU A 127 -4.95 11.68 5.81
C LEU A 127 -5.78 12.05 7.04
N LYS A 128 -5.27 11.75 8.23
CA LYS A 128 -5.82 12.23 9.49
C LYS A 128 -5.26 13.64 9.76
N LYS A 129 -6.12 14.51 10.28
CA LYS A 129 -5.74 15.86 10.72
C LYS A 129 -5.01 15.81 12.05
#